data_AF-A0A521WAR6-F1
#
_entry.id   AF-A0A521WAR6-F1
#
_cell.length_a   1.000
_cell.length_b   1.000
_cell.length_c   1.000
_cell.angle_alpha   90.00
_cell.angle_beta   90.00
_cell.angle_gamma   90.00
#
_symmetry.space_group_name_H-M   'P 1'
#
loop_
_entity.id
_entity.type
_entity.pdbx_description
1 polymer ?
#
loop_
_entity_poly.entity_id
_entity_poly.type
_entity_poly.pdbx_seq_one_letter_code
_entity_poly.pdbx_strand_id
1 'polypeptide(L)' 'MNRSSRNAAIAARDLAVVWHPCTQMKDHERLPLIPIARGEGVWLYDFDGRRYLDGISSWWV' A
#
# COMPACT_ATOMS: atom_id res chain seq x y z
N MET A 1 -16.33 -1.09 18.29
CA MET A 1 -14.98 -1.66 18.48
C MET A 1 -14.14 -1.27 17.26
N ASN A 2 -13.21 -0.33 17.44
CA ASN A 2 -12.40 0.22 16.35
C ASN A 2 -11.30 -0.80 16.01
N ARG A 3 -11.43 -1.55 14.92
CA ARG A 3 -10.36 -2.45 14.46
C ARG A 3 -9.19 -1.59 13.98
N SER A 4 -8.03 -1.74 14.62
CA SER A 4 -6.80 -1.17 14.09
C SER A 4 -6.56 -1.71 12.68
N SER A 5 -6.33 -0.82 11.71
CA SER A 5 -6.09 -1.18 10.32
C SER A 5 -4.79 -1.98 10.19
N ARG A 6 -4.83 -3.16 9.54
CA ARG A 6 -3.60 -3.91 9.27
C ARG A 6 -2.70 -3.15 8.30
N ASN A 7 -3.29 -2.35 7.40
CA ASN A 7 -2.53 -1.51 6.49
C ASN A 7 -1.64 -0.51 7.25
N ALA A 8 -2.15 0.13 8.31
CA ALA A 8 -1.38 1.10 9.10
C ALA A 8 -0.13 0.47 9.75
N ALA A 9 -0.26 -0.74 10.29
CA ALA A 9 0.88 -1.45 10.90
C ALA A 9 1.94 -1.83 9.85
N ILE A 10 1.52 -2.30 8.68
CA ILE A 10 2.43 -2.66 7.58
C ILE A 10 3.13 -1.41 7.02
N ALA A 11 2.39 -0.32 6.80
CA ALA A 11 2.95 0.95 6.33
C ALA A 11 3.96 1.54 7.32
N ALA A 12 3.69 1.49 8.62
CA ALA A 12 4.63 1.96 9.64
C ALA A 12 5.92 1.15 9.66
N ARG A 13 5.84 -0.18 9.52
CA ARG A 13 7.01 -1.05 9.42
C ARG A 13 7.82 -0.76 8.16
N ASP A 14 7.14 -0.56 7.04
CA ASP A 14 7.76 -0.26 5.74
C ASP A 14 8.51 1.08 5.78
N LEU A 15 7.86 2.16 6.22
CA LEU A 15 8.48 3.50 6.31
C LEU A 15 9.68 3.55 7.28
N ALA A 16 9.77 2.63 8.23
CA ALA A 16 10.91 2.55 9.14
C ALA A 16 12.19 2.02 8.49
N VAL A 17 12.09 1.31 7.35
CA VAL A 17 13.22 0.55 6.78
C VAL A 17 13.37 0.64 5.26
N VAL A 18 12.36 1.13 4.53
CA VAL A 18 12.35 1.21 3.06
C VAL A 18 12.37 2.67 2.61
N TRP A 19 13.27 2.98 1.68
CA TRP A 19 13.25 4.23 0.93
C TRP A 19 12.69 3.98 -0.47
N HIS A 20 11.49 4.49 -0.76
CA HIS A 20 10.77 4.18 -2.00
C HIS A 20 11.37 4.89 -3.22
N PRO A 21 11.48 4.21 -4.37
CA PRO A 21 11.93 4.83 -5.61
C PRO A 21 10.92 5.88 -6.07
N CYS A 22 11.42 6.95 -6.69
CA CYS A 22 10.61 8.00 -7.31
C CYS A 22 9.50 8.58 -6.41
N THR A 23 9.69 8.57 -5.08
CA THR A 23 8.69 8.95 -4.08
C THR A 23 9.24 10.06 -3.18
N GLN A 24 8.45 11.11 -2.90
CA GLN A 24 8.76 12.09 -1.87
C GLN A 24 8.38 11.52 -0.49
N MET A 25 9.37 10.99 0.24
CA MET A 25 9.13 10.27 1.49
C MET A 25 8.37 11.10 2.55
N LYS A 26 8.54 12.43 2.57
CA LYS A 26 7.85 13.31 3.53
C LYS A 26 6.33 13.36 3.31
N ASP A 27 5.85 13.08 2.11
CA ASP A 27 4.42 13.13 1.80
C ASP A 27 3.63 12.07 2.57
N HIS A 28 4.29 11.00 3.03
CA HIS A 28 3.65 9.93 3.81
C HIS A 28 3.18 10.33 5.21
N GLU A 29 3.53 11.53 5.69
CA GLU A 29 2.91 12.13 6.88
C GLU A 29 1.42 12.48 6.64
N ARG A 30 1.01 12.67 5.38
CA ARG A 30 -0.34 13.08 5.00
C ARG A 30 -1.01 12.12 4.01
N LEU A 31 -0.22 11.45 3.18
CA LEU A 31 -0.65 10.51 2.16
C LEU A 31 -0.19 9.09 2.53
N PRO A 32 -1.05 8.30 3.20
CA PRO A 32 -0.67 6.98 3.66
C PRO A 32 -0.37 6.05 2.49
N LEU A 33 0.64 5.19 2.65
CA LEU A 33 0.92 4.10 1.72
C LEU A 33 -0.25 3.10 1.67
N ILE A 34 -0.42 2.49 0.50
CA ILE A 34 -1.38 1.41 0.28
C ILE A 34 -0.62 0.09 0.17
N PRO A 35 -0.46 -0.67 1.28
CA PRO A 35 0.23 -1.95 1.23
C PRO A 35 -0.65 -3.01 0.53
N ILE A 36 -0.09 -3.71 -0.45
CA ILE A 36 -0.78 -4.75 -1.22
C ILE A 36 -0.39 -6.12 -0.70
N ALA A 37 -1.40 -6.96 -0.43
CA ALA A 37 -1.23 -8.32 0.10
C ALA A 37 -1.26 -9.40 -0.98
N ARG A 38 -2.06 -9.21 -2.05
CA ARG A 38 -2.15 -10.14 -3.20
C ARG A 38 -2.76 -9.44 -4.42
N GLY A 39 -2.59 -10.05 -5.60
CA GLY A 39 -3.30 -9.69 -6.83
C GLY A 39 -4.09 -10.88 -7.40
N GLU A 40 -5.17 -10.60 -8.14
CA GLU A 40 -5.96 -11.59 -8.88
C GLU A 40 -6.58 -10.95 -10.14
N GLY A 41 -6.16 -11.40 -11.32
CA GLY A 41 -6.52 -10.74 -12.57
C GLY A 41 -6.07 -9.27 -12.57
N VAL A 42 -7.00 -8.35 -12.86
CA VAL A 42 -6.74 -6.89 -12.84
C VAL A 42 -6.93 -6.25 -11.44
N TRP A 43 -7.14 -7.04 -10.39
CA TRP A 43 -7.42 -6.53 -9.05
C TRP A 43 -6.25 -6.74 -8.10
N LEU A 44 -5.92 -5.69 -7.33
CA LEU A 44 -5.01 -5.74 -6.19
C LEU A 44 -5.80 -5.68 -4.88
N TYR A 45 -5.38 -6.39 -3.86
CA TYR A 45 -6.05 -6.44 -2.56
C TYR A 45 -5.11 -6.05 -1.43
N ASP A 46 -5.54 -5.13 -0.57
CA ASP A 46 -4.78 -4.75 0.62
C ASP A 46 -4.97 -5.72 1.80
N PHE A 47 -4.31 -5.42 2.92
CA PHE A 47 -4.38 -6.23 4.13
C PHE A 47 -5.70 -6.05 4.88
N ASP A 48 -6.55 -5.08 4.57
CA ASP A 48 -7.87 -4.92 5.17
C ASP A 48 -8.99 -5.48 4.27
N GLY A 49 -8.65 -6.04 3.11
CA GLY A 49 -9.56 -6.69 2.18
C GLY A 49 -10.20 -5.74 1.16
N ARG A 50 -9.76 -4.48 1.08
CA ARG A 50 -10.17 -3.59 0.00
C ARG A 50 -9.48 -3.98 -1.29
N ARG A 51 -10.17 -3.78 -2.40
CA ARG A 51 -9.66 -4.05 -3.74
C ARG A 51 -9.47 -2.77 -4.53
N TYR A 52 -8.44 -2.77 -5.37
CA TYR A 52 -8.02 -1.66 -6.23
C TYR A 52 -7.88 -2.20 -7.65
N LEU A 53 -8.38 -1.47 -8.64
CA LEU A 53 -8.15 -1.83 -10.05
C LEU A 53 -6.71 -1.45 -10.41
N ASP A 54 -5.93 -2.41 -10.91
CA ASP A 54 -4.61 -2.13 -11.47
C ASP A 54 -4.77 -1.52 -12.86
N GLY A 55 -4.66 -0.19 -12.94
CA GLY A 55 -4.82 0.56 -14.18
C GLY A 55 -3.53 0.73 -15.00
N ILE A 56 -2.38 0.31 -14.47
CA ILE A 56 -1.06 0.52 -15.10
C ILE A 56 -0.26 -0.77 -15.25
N SER A 57 -0.83 -1.92 -14.87
CA SER A 57 -0.13 -3.19 -14.73
C SER A 57 1.09 -3.03 -13.83
N SER A 58 0.88 -2.44 -12.65
CA SER A 58 1.87 -2.13 -11.61
C SER A 58 3.04 -1.26 -12.08
N TRP A 59 3.99 -1.81 -12.82
CA TRP A 59 5.08 -1.08 -13.47
C TRP A 59 5.27 -1.58 -14.91
N TRP A 60 4.17 -1.62 -15.66
CA TRP A 60 4.12 -2.07 -17.06
C TRP A 60 4.51 -3.54 -17.29
N VAL A 61 4.37 -4.40 -16.26
CA VAL A 61 4.75 -5.82 -16.29
C VAL A 61 3.58 -6.74 -15.97
#